data_AF-A0AAW1SUM5-F1
#
_entry.id   AF-A0AAW1SUM5-F1
#
_cell.length_a   1.000
_cell.length_b   1.000
_cell.length_c   1.000
_cell.angle_alpha   90.00
_cell.angle_beta   90.00
_cell.angle_gamma   90.00
#
_symmetry.space_group_name_H-M   'P 1'
#
loop_
_entity.id
_entity.type
_entity.pdbx_description
1 polymer ?
#
loop_
_entity_poly.entity_id
_entity_poly.type
_entity_poly.pdbx_seq_one_letter_code
_entity_poly.pdbx_strand_id
1 'polypeptide(L)' 'MSGASIEEEVKEMNKWRIVTYAAIPVCIALALWDMSAPAEHAHERPAYPYLRIRNKEFPWGKCGLFEMDCPKDGEEEE' A
#
# COMPACT_ATOMS: atom_id res chain seq x y z
N MET A 1 -40.83 -7.85 7.07
CA MET A 1 -39.65 -8.53 7.66
C MET A 1 -39.30 -9.66 6.71
N SER A 2 -38.11 -9.59 6.09
CA SER A 2 -37.65 -10.58 5.12
C SER A 2 -37.45 -11.91 5.85
N GLY A 3 -38.32 -12.89 5.60
CA GLY A 3 -38.29 -14.20 6.25
C GLY A 3 -37.57 -15.20 5.36
N ALA A 4 -36.24 -15.27 5.47
CA ALA A 4 -35.52 -16.47 5.09
C ALA A 4 -35.64 -17.47 6.25
N SER A 5 -35.79 -18.75 5.95
CA SER A 5 -35.72 -19.78 6.99
C SER A 5 -34.30 -19.87 7.56
N ILE A 6 -34.16 -20.22 8.84
CA ILE A 6 -32.84 -20.39 9.48
C ILE A 6 -31.96 -21.37 8.68
N GLU A 7 -32.56 -22.37 8.05
CA GLU A 7 -31.85 -23.33 7.19
C GLU A 7 -31.26 -22.68 5.92
N GLU A 8 -31.96 -21.72 5.31
CA GLU A 8 -31.48 -20.97 4.15
C GLU A 8 -30.32 -20.06 4.55
N GLU A 9 -30.44 -19.34 5.67
CA GLU A 9 -29.37 -18.48 6.19
C GLU A 9 -28.10 -19.28 6.49
N VAL A 10 -28.22 -20.48 7.08
CA VAL A 10 -27.09 -21.37 7.33
C VAL A 10 -26.43 -21.84 6.02
N LYS A 11 -27.22 -22.15 4.99
CA LYS A 11 -26.69 -22.54 3.67
C LYS A 11 -25.95 -21.38 3.01
N GLU A 12 -26.49 -20.17 3.06
CA GLU A 12 -25.85 -18.97 2.51
C GLU A 12 -24.54 -18.64 3.24
N MET A 13 -24.55 -18.68 4.58
CA MET A 13 -23.35 -18.49 5.38
C MET A 13 -22.26 -19.51 5.00
N ASN A 14 -22.61 -20.78 4.88
CA ASN A 14 -21.65 -21.83 4.52
C ASN A 14 -21.10 -21.65 3.10
N LYS A 15 -21.93 -21.23 2.15
CA LYS A 15 -21.49 -20.91 0.79
C LYS A 15 -20.41 -19.81 0.81
N TRP A 16 -20.67 -18.69 1.48
CA TRP A 16 -19.71 -17.59 1.54
C TRP A 16 -18.45 -17.95 2.34
N ARG A 17 -18.59 -18.76 3.39
CA ARG A 17 -17.44 -19.28 4.13
C ARG A 17 -16.50 -20.08 3.23
N ILE A 18 -17.04 -20.95 2.37
CA ILE A 18 -16.26 -21.73 1.41
C ILE A 18 -15.59 -20.82 0.39
N VAL A 19 -16.32 -19.83 -0.15
CA VAL A 19 -15.76 -18.84 -1.08
C VAL A 19 -14.60 -18.08 -0.45
N THR A 20 -14.72 -17.63 0.80
CA THR A 20 -13.64 -16.96 1.52
C THR A 20 -12.43 -17.87 1.71
N TYR A 21 -12.63 -19.14 2.08
CA TYR A 21 -11.52 -20.09 2.19
C TYR A 21 -10.83 -20.37 0.85
N ALA A 22 -11.55 -20.27 -0.27
CA ALA A 22 -10.95 -20.32 -1.59
C ALA A 22 -10.21 -19.02 -1.97
N ALA A 23 -10.69 -17.86 -1.52
CA ALA A 23 -10.06 -16.56 -1.78
C ALA A 23 -8.74 -16.36 -1.00
N ILE A 24 -8.66 -16.87 0.24
CA ILE A 24 -7.46 -16.77 1.09
C ILE A 24 -6.18 -17.26 0.38
N PRO A 25 -6.09 -18.48 -0.19
CA PRO A 25 -4.88 -18.95 -0.85
C PRO A 25 -4.55 -18.13 -2.11
N VAL A 26 -5.56 -17.59 -2.80
CA VAL A 26 -5.34 -16.70 -3.96
C VAL A 26 -4.66 -15.40 -3.51
N CYS A 27 -5.15 -14.77 -2.44
CA CYS A 27 -4.53 -13.57 -1.88
C CYS A 27 -3.11 -13.84 -1.37
N ILE A 28 -2.87 -14.99 -0.73
CA ILE A 28 -1.53 -15.38 -0.27
C ILE A 28 -0.58 -15.56 -1.47
N ALA A 29 -1.02 -16.25 -2.52
CA ALA A 29 -0.21 -16.43 -3.72
C ALA A 29 0.15 -15.09 -4.39
N LEU A 30 -0.81 -14.17 -4.49
CA LEU A 30 -0.57 -12.83 -5.03
C LEU A 30 0.41 -12.04 -4.14
N ALA A 31 0.26 -12.08 -2.83
CA ALA A 31 1.18 -11.41 -1.92
C ALA A 31 2.61 -11.95 -2.06
N LEU A 32 2.78 -13.28 -2.16
CA LEU A 32 4.09 -13.88 -2.40
C LEU A 32 4.68 -13.44 -3.75
N TRP A 33 3.85 -13.32 -4.78
CA TRP A 33 4.27 -12.84 -6.09
C TRP A 33 4.76 -11.39 -6.01
N ASP A 34 3.96 -10.48 -5.44
CA ASP A 34 4.29 -9.06 -5.33
C ASP A 34 5.54 -8.83 -4.47
N MET A 35 5.71 -9.60 -3.41
CA MET A 35 6.90 -9.53 -2.54
C MET A 35 8.15 -10.17 -3.15
N SER A 36 8.02 -10.99 -4.19
CA SER A 36 9.16 -11.65 -4.84
C SER A 36 9.92 -10.73 -5.81
N ALA A 37 9.28 -9.64 -6.27
CA ALA A 37 9.91 -8.66 -7.13
C ALA A 37 10.69 -7.63 -6.30
N PRO A 38 11.96 -7.34 -6.63
CA PRO A 38 12.70 -6.27 -5.97
C PRO A 38 12.06 -4.91 -6.29
N ALA A 39 11.90 -4.07 -5.28
CA ALA A 39 11.48 -2.68 -5.46
C ALA A 39 12.66 -1.85 -6.00
N GLU A 40 12.91 -1.94 -7.31
CA GLU A 40 13.92 -1.10 -7.95
C GLU A 40 13.49 0.37 -7.94
N HIS A 41 14.23 1.19 -7.19
CA HIS A 41 14.08 2.63 -7.27
C HIS A 41 14.66 3.12 -8.60
N ALA A 42 13.83 3.76 -9.42
CA ALA A 42 14.32 4.44 -10.61
C ALA A 42 15.34 5.52 -10.21
N HIS A 43 16.35 5.74 -11.06
CA HIS A 43 17.33 6.81 -10.85
C HIS A 43 16.65 8.14 -10.56
N GLU A 44 17.29 8.94 -9.70
CA GLU A 44 16.78 10.24 -9.30
C GLU A 44 16.50 11.09 -10.54
N ARG A 45 15.28 11.63 -10.63
CA ARG A 45 14.89 12.46 -11.76
C ARG A 45 15.67 13.79 -11.67
N PRO A 46 16.08 14.37 -12.81
CA PRO A 46 16.63 15.72 -12.83
C PRO A 46 15.73 16.70 -12.07
N ALA A 47 16.35 17.70 -11.42
CA ALA A 47 15.65 18.73 -10.66
C ALA A 47 14.85 19.68 -11.58
N TYR A 48 13.70 19.21 -12.07
CA TYR A 48 12.80 20.02 -12.87
C TYR A 48 12.11 21.09 -12.00
N PRO A 49 11.85 22.30 -12.53
CA PRO A 49 11.25 23.41 -11.75
C PRO A 49 9.87 23.11 -11.15
N TYR A 50 9.19 22.08 -11.64
CA TYR A 50 7.88 21.66 -11.17
C TYR A 50 7.92 20.51 -10.14
N LEU A 51 9.09 19.92 -9.91
CA LEU A 51 9.30 18.88 -8.90
C LEU A 51 9.83 19.49 -7.61
N ARG A 52 9.59 18.82 -6.48
CA ARG A 52 10.05 19.25 -5.14
C ARG A 52 9.73 20.71 -4.78
N ILE A 53 8.65 21.28 -5.33
CA ILE A 53 8.18 22.62 -4.94
C ILE A 53 7.81 22.64 -3.45
N ARG A 54 8.26 23.68 -2.74
CA ARG A 54 7.89 23.96 -1.35
C ARG A 54 7.44 25.42 -1.23
N ASN A 55 6.13 25.67 -1.29
CA ASN A 55 5.56 27.01 -1.10
C ASN A 55 5.50 27.43 0.38
N LYS A 56 5.47 26.45 1.28
CA LYS A 56 5.52 26.59 2.73
C LYS A 56 6.27 25.39 3.30
N GLU A 57 7.06 25.61 4.33
CA GLU A 57 7.78 24.55 5.02
C GLU A 57 6.82 23.59 5.74
N PHE A 58 7.19 22.31 5.77
CA PHE A 58 6.45 21.33 6.55
C PHE A 58 6.72 21.53 8.05
N PRO A 59 5.77 21.20 8.93
CA PRO A 59 5.95 21.39 10.37
C PRO A 59 6.94 20.39 11.00
N TRP A 60 7.42 19.39 10.26
CA TRP A 60 8.34 18.35 10.74
C TRP A 60 9.72 18.38 10.08
N GLY A 61 9.99 19.27 9.11
CA GLY A 61 11.31 19.41 8.48
C GLY A 61 11.31 19.63 6.97
N LYS A 62 12.48 19.48 6.35
CA LYS A 62 12.71 19.76 4.91
C LYS A 62 12.11 18.69 3.99
N CYS A 63 12.09 17.43 4.44
CA CYS A 63 11.65 16.28 3.65
C CYS A 63 10.15 16.00 3.79
N GLY A 64 9.60 15.35 2.77
CA GLY A 64 8.25 14.81 2.78
C GLY A 64 8.07 13.73 3.86
N LEU A 65 6.83 13.53 4.32
CA LEU A 65 6.50 12.67 5.47
C LEU A 65 6.98 11.21 5.33
N PHE A 66 7.06 10.70 4.10
CA PHE A 66 7.47 9.32 3.79
C PHE A 66 8.65 9.28 2.80
N GLU A 67 9.46 10.33 2.76
CA GLU A 67 10.69 10.34 1.95
C GLU A 67 11.77 9.52 2.67
N MET A 68 12.13 8.37 2.12
CA MET A 68 13.13 7.46 2.70
C MET A 68 14.57 7.94 2.46
N ASP A 69 14.80 8.64 1.35
CA ASP A 69 16.11 9.16 0.93
C ASP A 69 16.35 10.59 1.44
N CYS A 70 15.78 10.96 2.58
CA CYS A 70 15.98 12.28 3.17
C CYS A 70 17.44 12.42 3.65
N PRO A 71 18.23 13.38 3.14
CA PRO A 71 19.55 13.66 3.70
C PRO A 71 19.39 14.03 5.17
N LYS A 72 20.26 13.49 6.03
CA LYS A 72 20.25 13.90 7.45
C LYS A 72 20.68 15.36 7.53
N ASP A 73 20.05 16.11 8.43
CA ASP A 73 20.39 17.51 8.67
C ASP A 73 21.90 17.66 8.95
N GLY A 74 22.66 18.17 7.98
CA GLY A 74 24.13 18.33 8.05
C GLY A 74 24.93 17.63 6.94
N GLU A 75 24.31 16.77 6.14
CA GLU A 75 24.90 16.19 4.92
C GLU A 75 24.33 16.93 3.69
N GLU A 76 24.71 18.20 3.53
CA GLU A 76 24.59 18.87 2.24
C GLU A 76 25.76 18.37 1.39
N GLU A 77 25.44 17.67 0.29
CA GLU A 77 26.41 17.14 -0.67
C GLU A 77 27.37 18.26 -1.13
N GLU A 78 28.67 18.05 -0.90
CA GLU A 78 29.78 18.80 -1.51
C GLU A 78 29.88 18.52 -3.02
#